data_AF-A0A1G0CNF2-F1
#
_entry.id   AF-A0A1G0CNF2-F1
#
_cell.length_a   1.000
_cell.length_b   1.000
_cell.length_c   1.000
_cell.angle_alpha   90.00
_cell.angle_beta   90.00
_cell.angle_gamma   90.00
#
_symmetry.space_group_name_H-M   'P 1'
#
loop_
_entity.id
_entity.type
_entity.pdbx_description
1 polymer ?
#
loop_
_entity_poly.entity_id
_entity_poly.type
_entity_poly.pdbx_seq_one_letter_code
_entity_poly.pdbx_strand_id
1 'polypeptide(L)' 'MQSLSELCALVSDGEVSMVLKEYFSEFGTVISADRFHAIEEAGQRCFLVKFENSTDAIMVANQQKLRPFAFDCVLVDL' A
#
# COMPACT_ATOMS: atom_id res chain seq x y z
N MET A 1 16.08 -4.90 -5.32
CA MET A 1 14.62 -4.64 -5.30
C MET A 1 14.03 -5.56 -4.25
N GLN A 2 13.44 -5.00 -3.21
CA GLN A 2 12.75 -5.78 -2.18
C GLN A 2 11.38 -6.21 -2.70
N SER A 3 10.95 -7.42 -2.36
CA SER A 3 9.65 -7.98 -2.74
C SER A 3 8.59 -7.62 -1.70
N LEU A 4 7.31 -7.53 -2.10
CA LEU A 4 6.19 -7.32 -1.16
C LEU A 4 6.17 -8.33 0.00
N SER A 5 6.66 -9.56 -0.24
CA SER A 5 6.81 -10.60 0.80
C SER A 5 7.82 -10.28 1.91
N GLU A 6 8.78 -9.37 1.67
CA GLU A 6 9.76 -8.96 2.69
C GLU A 6 9.19 -7.89 3.63
N LEU A 7 8.13 -7.18 3.21
CA LEU A 7 7.41 -6.22 4.06
C LEU A 7 6.69 -6.92 5.23
N CYS A 8 6.24 -8.16 5.03
CA CYS A 8 5.63 -8.98 6.07
C CYS A 8 6.59 -9.24 7.25
N ALA A 9 7.91 -9.12 7.06
CA ALA A 9 8.92 -9.33 8.10
C ALA A 9 9.21 -8.08 8.95
N LEU A 10 8.80 -6.89 8.51
CA LEU A 10 9.02 -5.64 9.24
C LEU A 10 8.04 -5.52 10.41
N VAL A 11 8.53 -5.28 11.61
CA VAL A 11 7.71 -5.27 12.84
C VAL A 11 7.03 -3.90 13.05
N SER A 12 7.66 -2.80 12.63
CA SER A 12 7.13 -1.45 12.83
C SER A 12 6.23 -1.02 11.67
N ASP A 13 5.04 -0.49 11.97
CA ASP A 13 4.16 0.07 10.95
C ASP A 13 4.79 1.28 10.25
N GLY A 14 5.59 2.08 10.96
CA GLY A 14 6.28 3.24 10.36
C GLY A 14 7.31 2.82 9.32
N GLU A 15 8.02 1.71 9.56
CA GLU A 15 8.97 1.15 8.59
C GLU A 15 8.24 0.59 7.38
N VAL A 16 7.16 -0.17 7.60
CA VAL A 16 6.31 -0.70 6.51
C VAL A 16 5.74 0.44 5.66
N SER A 17 5.21 1.48 6.30
CA SER A 17 4.72 2.69 5.63
C SER A 17 5.79 3.34 4.75
N MET A 18 7.02 3.48 5.25
CA MET A 18 8.12 4.07 4.48
C MET A 18 8.49 3.22 3.27
N VAL A 19 8.65 1.90 3.45
CA VAL A 19 9.02 1.00 2.35
C VAL A 19 7.89 0.86 1.33
N LEU A 20 6.62 0.81 1.76
CA LEU A 20 5.47 0.85 0.86
C LEU A 20 5.47 2.14 0.04
N LYS A 21 5.72 3.29 0.68
CA LYS A 21 5.80 4.57 -0.03
C LYS A 21 6.91 4.56 -1.08
N GLU A 22 8.10 4.07 -0.74
CA GLU A 22 9.21 3.95 -1.69
C GLU A 22 8.87 3.00 -2.85
N TYR A 23 8.35 1.81 -2.55
CA TYR A 23 7.96 0.81 -3.55
C TYR A 23 6.92 1.34 -4.53
N PHE A 24 5.84 1.95 -4.01
CA PHE A 24 4.76 2.46 -4.86
C PHE A 24 5.12 3.76 -5.59
N SER A 25 6.15 4.48 -5.13
CA SER A 25 6.67 5.66 -5.84
C SER A 25 7.28 5.33 -7.20
N GLU A 26 7.61 4.06 -7.47
CA GLU A 26 8.03 3.60 -8.80
C GLU A 26 6.91 3.67 -9.84
N PHE A 27 5.65 3.68 -9.41
CA PHE A 27 4.47 3.63 -10.28
C PHE A 27 3.74 4.98 -10.43
N GLY A 28 3.99 5.93 -9.52
CA GLY A 28 3.35 7.23 -9.51
C GLY A 28 3.67 8.03 -8.25
N THR A 29 3.24 9.29 -8.17
CA THR A 29 3.48 10.11 -6.98
C THR A 29 2.64 9.61 -5.80
N VAL A 30 3.28 9.07 -4.77
CA VAL A 30 2.62 8.63 -3.53
C VAL A 30 2.59 9.76 -2.50
N ILE A 31 1.39 10.14 -2.06
CA ILE A 31 1.18 11.14 -1.00
C ILE A 31 1.51 10.49 0.35
N SER A 32 0.88 9.36 0.66
CA SER A 32 1.04 8.67 1.94
C SER A 32 0.86 7.16 1.81
N ALA A 33 1.35 6.44 2.80
CA ALA A 33 1.15 5.01 2.99
C ALA A 33 0.92 4.79 4.48
N ASP A 34 -0.32 4.54 4.87
CA ASP A 34 -0.73 4.58 6.28
C ASP A 34 -1.41 3.27 6.67
N ARG A 35 -1.24 2.85 7.94
CA ARG A 35 -1.91 1.65 8.43
C ARG A 35 -3.42 1.82 8.41
N PHE A 36 -4.10 0.89 7.75
CA PHE A 36 -5.55 0.87 7.63
C PHE A 36 -6.16 -0.03 8.71
N HIS A 37 -6.86 0.58 9.66
CA HIS A 37 -7.38 -0.10 10.85
C HIS A 37 -8.84 -0.57 10.72
N ALA A 38 -9.52 -0.35 9.59
CA ALA A 38 -10.96 -0.62 9.48
C ALA A 38 -11.31 -2.10 9.27
N ILE A 39 -10.33 -2.94 8.92
CA ILE A 39 -10.51 -4.39 8.79
C ILE A 39 -9.88 -5.03 10.03
N GLU A 40 -10.68 -5.23 11.08
CA GLU A 40 -10.29 -5.99 12.27
C GLU A 40 -10.41 -7.50 12.03
N GLU A 41 -9.86 -8.02 10.93
CA GLU A 41 -9.59 -9.45 10.84
C GLU A 41 -8.33 -9.72 11.66
N ALA A 42 -8.50 -10.49 12.74
CA ALA A 42 -7.45 -10.72 13.73
C ALA A 42 -6.16 -11.24 13.07
N GLY A 43 -5.14 -10.38 13.01
CA GLY A 43 -3.80 -10.72 12.54
C GLY A 43 -3.43 -10.19 11.15
N GLN A 44 -4.34 -9.58 10.40
CA GLN A 44 -4.01 -9.04 9.08
C GLN A 44 -3.55 -7.58 9.18
N ARG A 45 -2.41 -7.24 8.57
CA ARG A 45 -1.88 -5.87 8.57
C ARG A 45 -2.17 -5.21 7.23
N CYS A 46 -3.23 -4.41 7.20
CA CYS A 46 -3.61 -3.67 6.01
C CYS A 46 -2.99 -2.27 6.00
N PHE A 47 -2.58 -1.82 4.82
CA PHE A 47 -2.08 -0.47 4.58
C PHE A 47 -2.82 0.17 3.42
N LEU A 48 -3.09 1.46 3.55
CA LEU A 48 -3.67 2.27 2.50
C LEU A 48 -2.58 3.14 1.88
N VAL A 49 -2.33 2.94 0.59
CA VAL A 49 -1.37 3.74 -0.17
C VAL A 49 -2.14 4.72 -1.03
N LYS A 50 -1.95 6.01 -0.76
CA LYS A 50 -2.60 7.11 -1.45
C LYS A 50 -1.70 7.71 -2.52
N PHE A 51 -2.21 7.77 -3.74
CA PHE A 51 -1.56 8.44 -4.87
C PHE A 51 -2.08 9.86 -5.03
N GLU A 52 -1.27 10.71 -5.65
CA GLU A 52 -1.68 12.04 -6.07
C GLU A 52 -2.72 11.98 -7.20
N ASN A 53 -2.62 10.98 -8.08
CA ASN A 53 -3.52 10.80 -9.21
C ASN A 53 -4.30 9.48 -9.10
N SER A 54 -5.63 9.56 -9.25
CA SER A 54 -6.52 8.39 -9.27
C SER A 54 -6.19 7.41 -10.38
N THR A 55 -5.65 7.88 -11.50
CA THR A 55 -5.27 7.03 -12.64
C THR A 55 -4.15 6.08 -12.24
N ASP A 56 -3.16 6.57 -11.48
CA ASP A 56 -2.02 5.78 -11.01
C ASP A 56 -2.49 4.72 -10.02
N ALA A 57 -3.36 5.09 -9.06
CA ALA A 57 -3.95 4.15 -8.12
C ALA A 57 -4.71 3.01 -8.83
N ILE A 58 -5.52 3.34 -9.84
CA ILE A 58 -6.27 2.34 -10.62
C ILE A 58 -5.32 1.45 -11.43
N MET A 59 -4.30 2.02 -12.07
CA MET A 59 -3.30 1.26 -12.83
C MET A 59 -2.54 0.30 -11.92
N VAL A 60 -2.06 0.76 -10.77
CA VAL A 60 -1.34 -0.03 -9.78
C VAL A 60 -2.23 -1.15 -9.24
N ALA A 61 -3.47 -0.85 -8.89
CA ALA A 61 -4.42 -1.86 -8.42
C ALA A 61 -4.59 -3.00 -9.44
N ASN A 62 -4.76 -2.66 -10.72
CA ASN A 62 -4.89 -3.65 -11.79
C ASN A 62 -3.60 -4.44 -12.04
N GLN A 63 -2.45 -3.78 -12.06
CA GLN A 63 -1.15 -4.41 -12.33
C GLN A 63 -0.73 -5.36 -11.20
N GLN A 64 -0.91 -4.93 -9.95
CA GLN A 64 -0.48 -5.67 -8.76
C GLN A 64 -1.59 -6.58 -8.20
N LYS A 65 -2.76 -6.62 -8.86
CA LYS A 65 -3.96 -7.35 -8.39
C LYS A 65 -4.36 -6.96 -6.96
N LEU A 66 -4.20 -5.70 -6.63
CA LEU A 66 -4.57 -5.13 -5.33
C LEU A 66 -6.02 -4.63 -5.36
N ARG A 67 -6.60 -4.45 -4.18
CA ARG A 67 -7.94 -3.89 -4.04
C ARG A 67 -7.87 -2.37 -4.14
N PRO A 68 -8.51 -1.71 -5.12
CA PRO A 68 -8.66 -0.26 -5.10
C PRO A 68 -9.53 0.14 -3.90
N PHE A 69 -9.16 1.21 -3.21
CA PHE A 69 -9.88 1.72 -2.05
C PHE A 69 -9.96 3.24 -2.15
N ALA A 70 -11.17 3.79 -2.33
CA ALA A 70 -11.34 5.14 -2.87
C ALA A 70 -10.64 5.33 -4.23
N PHE A 71 -11.03 6.34 -5.01
CA PHE A 71 -10.53 6.50 -6.40
C PHE A 71 -9.02 6.75 -6.49
N ASP A 72 -8.38 7.17 -5.40
CA ASP A 72 -6.99 7.60 -5.31
C ASP A 72 -6.12 6.72 -4.40
N CYS A 73 -6.64 5.63 -3.84
CA CYS A 73 -5.83 4.75 -2.99
C CYS A 73 -5.93 3.27 -3.37
N VAL A 74 -4.92 2.51 -2.95
CA VAL A 74 -4.89 1.05 -3.04
C VAL A 74 -4.73 0.47 -1.64
N LEU A 75 -5.44 -0.61 -1.39
CA LEU A 75 -5.34 -1.38 -0.15
C LEU A 75 -4.34 -2.52 -0.36
N VAL A 76 -3.34 -2.56 0.52
CA VAL A 76 -2.28 -3.56 0.55
C VAL A 76 -2.49 -4.43 1.78
N ASP A 77 -2.67 -5.72 1.57
CA ASP A 77 -2.80 -6.72 2.63
C ASP A 77 -1.44 -7.40 2.81
N LEU A 78 -0.85 -7.31 4.01
CA LEU A 78 0.41 -7.96 4.40
C LEU A 78 0.20 -9.08 5.41
#